data_AF-A0A9X4J7W4-F1
#
_entry.id   AF-A0A9X4J7W4-F1
#
_cell.length_a   1.000
_cell.length_b   1.000
_cell.length_c   1.000
_cell.angle_alpha   90.00
_cell.angle_beta   90.00
_cell.angle_gamma   90.00
#
_symmetry.space_group_name_H-M   'P 1'
#
loop_
_entity.id
_entity.type
_entity.pdbx_description
1 polymer ?
#
loop_
_entity_poly.entity_id
_entity_poly.type
_entity_poly.pdbx_seq_one_letter_code
_entity_poly.pdbx_strand_id
1 'polypeptide(L)'
;MTLYNYTIIIVLMVLGLYIIINDKNLVKKMIGVGVFQASVLLFYISLGYIKSSLPPILVSNFYSYSNPIPHVLMLTAIVVGIATFSVGLSIAVKMEEKYGTID
;
A
#
# COMPACT_ATOMS: atom_id res chain seq x y z
N MET A 1 -9.82 -19.37 -3.66
CA MET A 1 -9.33 -18.41 -2.66
C MET A 1 -8.34 -17.42 -3.26
N THR A 2 -7.30 -17.87 -3.98
CA THR A 2 -6.29 -16.99 -4.60
C THR A 2 -6.84 -16.09 -5.70
N LEU A 3 -7.67 -16.61 -6.62
CA LEU A 3 -8.24 -15.82 -7.73
C LEU A 3 -9.08 -14.62 -7.24
N TYR A 4 -9.90 -14.83 -6.21
CA TYR A 4 -10.77 -13.79 -5.63
C TYR A 4 -9.95 -12.66 -4.99
N ASN A 5 -8.86 -13.00 -4.28
CA ASN A 5 -7.94 -12.01 -3.73
C ASN A 5 -7.33 -11.15 -4.83
N TYR A 6 -6.82 -11.76 -5.91
CA TYR A 6 -6.24 -11.00 -7.02
C TYR A 6 -7.25 -10.06 -7.69
N THR A 7 -8.48 -10.50 -7.90
CA THR A 7 -9.53 -9.65 -8.50
C THR A 7 -9.83 -8.43 -7.63
N ILE A 8 -10.00 -8.61 -6.32
CA ILE A 8 -10.24 -7.49 -5.39
C ILE A 8 -9.07 -6.52 -5.41
N ILE A 9 -7.84 -7.04 -5.35
CA ILE A 9 -6.62 -6.22 -5.34
C ILE A 9 -6.51 -5.39 -6.63
N ILE A 10 -6.78 -5.98 -7.79
CA ILE A 10 -6.76 -5.26 -9.07
C ILE A 10 -7.82 -4.16 -9.11
N VAL A 11 -9.03 -4.44 -8.63
CA VAL A 11 -10.09 -3.43 -8.54
C VAL A 11 -9.68 -2.28 -7.62
N LEU A 12 -9.11 -2.60 -6.45
CA LEU A 12 -8.61 -1.60 -5.50
C LEU A 12 -7.49 -0.74 -6.10
N MET A 13 -6.59 -1.36 -6.86
CA MET A 13 -5.48 -0.69 -7.53
C MET A 13 -5.98 0.27 -8.61
N VAL A 14 -6.96 -0.14 -9.43
CA VAL A 14 -7.58 0.71 -10.44
C VAL A 14 -8.36 1.86 -9.80
N LEU A 15 -9.08 1.63 -8.70
CA LEU A 15 -9.77 2.67 -7.95
C LEU A 15 -8.80 3.71 -7.37
N GLY A 16 -7.67 3.26 -6.81
CA GLY A 16 -6.62 4.15 -6.32
C GLY A 16 -6.07 5.05 -7.43
N LEU A 17 -5.78 4.50 -8.61
CA LEU A 17 -5.36 5.27 -9.78
C LEU A 17 -6.44 6.23 -10.28
N TYR A 18 -7.70 5.81 -10.27
CA TYR A 18 -8.83 6.63 -10.72
C TYR A 18 -8.96 7.91 -9.89
N ILE A 19 -8.86 7.80 -8.55
CA ILE A 19 -8.93 8.95 -7.62
C ILE A 19 -7.81 9.95 -7.93
N ILE A 20 -6.59 9.47 -8.18
CA ILE A 20 -5.42 10.33 -8.47
C ILE A 20 -5.62 11.15 -9.75
N ILE A 21 -6.21 10.55 -10.78
CA ILE A 21 -6.40 11.19 -12.09
C ILE A 21 -7.60 12.15 -12.07
N ASN A 22 -8.69 11.78 -11.41
CA ASN A 22 -9.97 12.47 -11.52
C ASN A 22 -10.13 13.66 -10.56
N ASP A 23 -9.59 13.58 -9.34
CA ASP A 23 -9.74 14.65 -8.36
C ASP A 23 -8.75 15.79 -8.64
N LYS A 24 -9.18 17.05 -8.48
CA LYS A 24 -8.30 18.23 -8.55
C LYS A 24 -7.62 18.52 -7.21
N ASN A 25 -8.40 18.37 -6.14
CA ASN A 25 -7.96 18.59 -4.77
C ASN A 25 -6.77 17.70 -4.38
N LEU A 26 -5.68 18.34 -3.95
CA LEU A 26 -4.43 17.67 -3.58
C LEU A 26 -4.60 16.66 -2.44
N VAL A 27 -5.46 16.93 -1.46
CA VAL A 27 -5.71 16.02 -0.32
C VAL A 27 -6.39 14.75 -0.79
N LYS A 28 -7.36 14.84 -1.71
CA LYS A 28 -8.01 13.67 -2.30
C LYS A 28 -7.04 12.84 -3.14
N LYS A 29 -6.15 13.48 -3.90
CA LYS A 29 -5.07 12.78 -4.61
C LYS A 29 -4.18 12.01 -3.65
N MET A 30 -3.81 12.60 -2.51
CA MET A 30 -3.01 11.89 -1.50
C MET A 30 -3.72 10.64 -0.98
N ILE A 31 -5.03 10.73 -0.70
CA ILE A 31 -5.83 9.55 -0.31
C ILE A 31 -5.78 8.47 -1.41
N GLY A 32 -5.90 8.86 -2.69
CA GLY A 32 -5.76 7.95 -3.83
C GLY A 32 -4.39 7.25 -3.89
N VAL A 33 -3.30 7.98 -3.64
CA VAL A 33 -1.94 7.42 -3.53
C VAL A 33 -1.85 6.41 -2.38
N GLY A 34 -2.46 6.70 -1.23
CA GLY A 34 -2.50 5.78 -0.09
C GLY A 34 -3.26 4.48 -0.40
N VAL A 35 -4.41 4.57 -1.07
CA VAL A 35 -5.20 3.40 -1.49
C VAL A 35 -4.42 2.57 -2.53
N PHE A 36 -3.78 3.22 -3.50
CA PHE A 36 -2.94 2.54 -4.48
C PHE A 36 -1.78 1.79 -3.81
N GLN A 37 -1.07 2.44 -2.89
CA GLN A 37 0.02 1.81 -2.15
C GLN A 37 -0.48 0.60 -1.35
N ALA A 38 -1.58 0.72 -0.60
CA ALA A 38 -2.17 -0.39 0.14
C ALA A 38 -2.54 -1.58 -0.77
N SER A 39 -3.04 -1.30 -1.98
CA SER A 39 -3.37 -2.31 -2.99
C SER A 39 -2.13 -3.08 -3.44
N VAL A 40 -1.03 -2.39 -3.72
CA VAL A 40 0.26 -3.02 -4.07
C VAL A 40 0.79 -3.85 -2.92
N LEU A 41 0.62 -3.40 -1.67
CA LEU A 41 1.05 -4.18 -0.52
C LEU A 41 0.29 -5.52 -0.43
N LEU A 42 -1.04 -5.48 -0.60
CA LEU A 42 -1.88 -6.67 -0.62
C LEU A 42 -1.52 -7.62 -1.78
N PHE A 43 -1.17 -7.08 -2.95
CA PHE A 43 -0.72 -7.87 -4.09
C PHE A 43 0.51 -8.72 -3.75
N TYR A 44 1.53 -8.09 -3.17
CA TYR A 44 2.76 -8.78 -2.79
C TYR A 44 2.54 -9.81 -1.67
N ILE A 45 1.70 -9.50 -0.68
CA ILE A 45 1.35 -10.45 0.38
C ILE A 45 0.63 -11.67 -0.21
N SER A 46 -0.27 -11.47 -1.16
CA SER A 46 -0.98 -12.57 -1.83
C SER A 46 -0.05 -13.45 -2.68
N LEU A 47 1.02 -12.89 -3.25
CA LEU A 47 2.05 -13.66 -3.97
C LEU A 47 2.96 -14.47 -3.02
N GLY A 48 3.25 -13.92 -1.84
CA GLY A 48 4.09 -14.57 -0.83
C GLY A 48 3.38 -15.64 0.00
N TYR A 49 2.07 -15.81 -0.16
CA TYR A 49 1.26 -16.72 0.65
C TYR A 49 1.47 -18.18 0.23
N ILE A 50 2.02 -18.98 1.14
CA ILE A 50 2.13 -20.43 1.01
C ILE A 50 1.07 -21.08 1.91
N LYS A 51 0.28 -21.99 1.35
CA LYS A 51 -0.78 -22.70 2.08
C LYS A 51 -0.14 -23.56 3.18
N SER A 52 -0.60 -23.38 4.43
CA SER A 52 -0.13 -24.12 5.63
C SER A 52 1.26 -23.75 6.16
N SER A 53 1.74 -22.53 5.90
CA SER A 53 3.01 -22.04 6.47
C SER A 53 2.82 -21.15 7.69
N LEU A 54 3.68 -21.30 8.69
CA LEU A 54 3.76 -20.37 9.83
C LEU A 54 4.44 -19.06 9.42
N PRO A 55 4.21 -17.94 10.13
CA PRO A 55 5.06 -16.75 10.02
C PRO A 55 6.54 -17.13 10.21
N PRO A 56 7.49 -16.45 9.56
CA PRO A 56 8.93 -16.75 9.65
C PRO A 56 9.51 -16.33 11.02
N ILE A 57 9.01 -16.93 12.08
CA ILE A 57 9.43 -16.76 13.48
C ILE A 57 9.83 -18.15 13.94
N LEU A 58 11.09 -18.33 14.32
CA LEU A 58 11.61 -19.63 14.72
C LEU A 58 10.86 -20.14 15.96
N VAL A 59 10.09 -21.21 15.79
CA VAL A 59 9.43 -21.93 16.89
C VAL A 59 9.97 -23.36 16.90
N SER A 60 10.34 -23.87 18.08
CA SER A 60 10.70 -25.29 18.22
C SER A 60 9.51 -26.16 17.78
N ASN A 61 9.77 -27.19 16.95
CA ASN A 61 8.82 -28.15 16.36
C ASN A 61 8.10 -27.85 15.03
N PHE A 62 8.48 -26.83 14.24
CA PHE A 62 7.88 -26.64 12.90
C PHE A 62 8.88 -26.55 11.74
N TYR A 63 8.55 -27.21 10.63
CA TYR A 63 9.40 -27.32 9.42
C TYR A 63 8.92 -26.48 8.22
N SER A 64 7.75 -25.84 8.30
CA SER A 64 7.17 -25.07 7.19
C SER A 64 6.92 -23.61 7.59
N TYR A 65 7.84 -22.74 7.14
CA TYR A 65 7.77 -21.30 7.30
C TYR A 65 7.31 -20.63 6.00
N SER A 66 6.68 -19.47 6.13
CA SER A 66 6.35 -18.61 4.99
C SER A 66 7.62 -17.95 4.46
N ASN A 67 7.61 -17.56 3.18
CA ASN A 67 8.76 -16.89 2.58
C ASN A 67 9.07 -15.58 3.34
N PRO A 68 10.28 -15.41 3.92
CA PRO A 68 10.63 -14.19 4.64
C PRO A 68 10.88 -12.98 3.73
N ILE A 69 11.12 -13.22 2.42
CA ILE A 69 11.48 -12.16 1.47
C ILE A 69 10.33 -11.15 1.30
N PRO A 70 9.08 -11.56 0.99
CA PRO A 70 7.96 -10.61 0.92
C PRO A 70 7.75 -9.85 2.23
N HIS A 71 7.87 -10.51 3.39
CA HIS A 71 7.62 -9.89 4.68
C HIS A 71 8.52 -8.68 4.97
N VAL A 72 9.83 -8.81 4.69
CA VAL A 72 10.80 -7.72 4.88
C VAL A 72 10.58 -6.60 3.86
N LEU A 73 10.30 -6.95 2.59
CA LEU A 73 10.00 -5.95 1.54
C LEU A 73 8.73 -5.14 1.83
N MET A 74 7.73 -5.74 2.49
CA MET A 74 6.52 -5.02 2.86
C MET A 74 6.78 -4.00 3.96
N LEU A 75 7.58 -4.35 4.96
CA LEU A 75 7.89 -3.45 6.07
C LEU A 75 8.64 -2.20 5.58
N THR A 76 9.59 -2.36 4.65
CA THR A 76 10.29 -1.21 4.04
C THR A 76 9.36 -0.38 3.17
N ALA A 77 8.51 -1.02 2.35
CA ALA A 77 7.54 -0.32 1.51
C ALA A 77 6.52 0.51 2.32
N ILE A 78 6.08 0.00 3.47
CA ILE A 78 5.17 0.73 4.38
C ILE A 78 5.84 2.00 4.91
N VAL A 79 7.09 1.91 5.38
CA VAL A 79 7.82 3.07 5.94
C VAL A 79 8.06 4.13 4.88
N VAL A 80 8.52 3.74 3.68
CA VAL A 80 8.74 4.67 2.56
C VAL A 80 7.43 5.33 2.13
N GLY A 81 6.33 4.58 2.12
CA GLY A 81 5.02 5.11 1.81
C GLY A 81 4.51 6.17 2.79
N ILE A 82 4.62 5.92 4.10
CA ILE A 82 4.21 6.90 5.12
C ILE A 82 5.09 8.15 5.03
N ALA A 83 6.39 8.00 4.77
CA ALA A 83 7.31 9.12 4.60
C ALA A 83 6.91 10.00 3.38
N THR A 84 6.69 9.38 2.22
CA THR A 84 6.27 10.09 1.01
C THR A 84 4.88 10.70 1.14
N PHE A 85 3.94 10.01 1.80
CA PHE A 85 2.62 10.55 2.11
C PHE A 85 2.69 11.79 3.00
N SER A 86 3.53 11.77 4.04
CA SER A 86 3.73 12.90 4.96
C SER A 86 4.32 14.11 4.24
N VAL A 87 5.32 13.91 3.38
CA VAL A 87 5.91 15.00 2.59
C VAL A 87 4.89 15.56 1.59
N GLY A 88 4.14 14.69 0.89
CA GLY A 88 3.11 15.13 -0.05
C GLY A 88 2.00 15.96 0.62
N LEU A 89 1.55 15.54 1.80
CA LEU A 89 0.57 16.29 2.57
C LEU A 89 1.14 17.62 3.11
N SER A 90 2.41 17.64 3.55
CA SER A 90 3.07 18.87 3.97
C SER A 90 3.15 19.91 2.84
N ILE A 91 3.41 19.46 1.61
CA ILE A 91 3.39 20.32 0.43
C ILE A 91 1.98 20.83 0.16
N ALA A 92 0.96 19.97 0.25
CA ALA A 92 -0.43 20.36 0.05
C ALA A 92 -0.86 21.46 1.05
N VAL A 93 -0.50 21.33 2.33
CA VAL A 93 -0.76 22.35 3.35
C VAL A 93 -0.02 23.65 3.04
N LYS A 94 1.27 23.58 2.68
CA LYS A 94 2.03 24.78 2.30
C LYS A 94 1.50 25.49 1.06
N MET A 95 0.92 24.74 0.10
CA MET A 95 0.26 25.33 -1.06
C MET A 95 -1.01 26.05 -0.66
N GLU A 96 -1.80 25.48 0.25
CA GLU A 96 -2.99 26.13 0.80
C GLU A 96 -2.64 27.43 1.51
N GLU A 97 -1.64 27.43 2.40
CA GLU A 97 -1.19 28.63 3.13
C GLU A 97 -0.69 29.75 2.20
N LYS A 98 -0.02 29.40 1.09
CA LYS A 98 0.62 30.37 0.19
C LYS A 98 -0.29 30.89 -0.92
N TYR A 99 -1.16 30.03 -1.46
CA TYR A 99 -1.98 30.34 -2.63
C TYR A 99 -3.48 30.43 -2.30
N GLY A 100 -3.90 30.07 -1.09
CA GLY A 100 -5.30 30.11 -0.65
C GLY A 100 -6.21 29.13 -1.40
N THR A 101 -5.64 28.19 -2.17
CA THR A 101 -6.36 27.18 -2.93
C THR A 101 -5.62 25.85 -2.91
N ILE A 102 -6.40 24.76 -2.90
CA ILE A 102 -5.96 23.35 -2.87
C ILE A 102 -6.36 22.59 -4.14
N ASP A 103 -6.89 23.30 -5.13
CA ASP A 103 -7.19 22.81 -6.50
C ASP A 103 -6.05 23.13 -7.48
#